data_AF-A0A7K9UYV1-F1
#
_entry.id   AF-A0A7K9UYV1-F1
#
_cell.length_a   1.000
_cell.length_b   1.000
_cell.length_c   1.000
_cell.angle_alpha   90.00
_cell.angle_beta   90.00
_cell.angle_gamma   90.00
#
_symmetry.space_group_name_H-M   'P 1'
#
loop_
_entity.id
_entity.type
_entity.pdbx_description
1 polymer ?
#
loop_
_entity_poly.entity_id
_entity_poly.type
_entity_poly.pdbx_seq_one_letter_code
_entity_poly.pdbx_strand_id
1 'polypeptide(L)'
;MLGHHYTRTFLETAIASVNAGCNLELSYGMRNNVFMHIPQALAMGNITLETLRDRVRPLFYTRLRLGEFDPPDMNPYNALDLSAVQSPTHRNLSLEAAVKSFVLLKNERDTLPLQAHDLPGKRLAVVGPFADDPRVLFGDYAPVPEPRYIYTPRRGLQMLPANVSFAAGCRQPRCQQYSRAEVEDAVRGADVVVVCLGTGIDVETEAKDRRDLSLPGHQLELLQDAVR
;
A
#
# COMPACT_ATOMS: atom_id res chain seq x y z
N MET A 1 -13.32 20.61 16.66
CA MET A 1 -14.60 20.32 17.34
C MET A 1 -14.70 18.94 17.99
N LEU A 2 -13.99 17.89 17.53
CA LEU A 2 -14.05 16.57 18.18
C LEU A 2 -12.71 15.98 18.67
N GLY A 3 -11.55 16.63 18.45
CA GLY A 3 -10.26 16.16 18.99
C GLY A 3 -9.30 17.27 19.43
N HIS A 4 -9.14 18.33 18.62
CA HIS A 4 -8.17 19.41 18.92
C HIS A 4 -8.68 20.53 19.85
N HIS A 5 -10.01 20.68 20.01
CA HIS A 5 -10.62 21.77 20.81
C HIS A 5 -10.19 23.22 20.48
N TYR A 6 -9.64 23.47 19.28
CA TYR A 6 -9.15 24.80 18.87
C TYR A 6 -10.28 25.83 18.60
N THR A 7 -11.39 25.41 17.99
CA THR A 7 -12.59 26.25 17.79
C THR A 7 -13.84 25.51 18.25
N ARG A 8 -14.93 26.28 18.48
CA ARG A 8 -16.20 25.80 19.05
C ARG A 8 -17.23 25.41 17.99
N THR A 9 -17.16 26.00 16.78
CA THR A 9 -18.12 25.74 15.70
C THR A 9 -17.43 25.55 14.34
N PHE A 10 -18.14 24.99 13.36
CA PHE A 10 -17.58 24.76 12.01
C PHE A 10 -17.40 26.09 11.28
N LEU A 11 -18.28 27.05 11.54
CA LEU A 11 -18.11 28.43 11.11
C LEU A 11 -16.79 29.01 11.64
N GLU A 12 -16.54 28.90 12.95
CA GLU A 12 -15.27 29.36 13.53
C GLU A 12 -14.07 28.61 12.94
N THR A 13 -14.18 27.30 12.70
CA THR A 13 -13.12 26.53 12.03
C THR A 13 -12.88 27.03 10.61
N ALA A 14 -13.93 27.29 9.82
CA ALA A 14 -13.80 27.80 8.46
C ALA A 14 -13.11 29.18 8.45
N ILE A 15 -13.53 30.09 9.34
CA ILE A 15 -12.92 31.41 9.53
C ILE A 15 -11.43 31.27 9.85
N ALA A 16 -11.09 30.46 10.86
CA ALA A 16 -9.71 30.28 11.28
C ALA A 16 -8.85 29.67 10.17
N SER A 17 -9.32 28.60 9.53
CA SER A 17 -8.59 27.89 8.47
C SER A 17 -8.34 28.77 7.25
N VAL A 18 -9.35 29.49 6.77
CA VAL A 18 -9.22 30.37 5.59
C VAL A 18 -8.27 31.53 5.89
N ASN A 19 -8.40 32.17 7.05
CA ASN A 19 -7.50 33.27 7.44
C ASN A 19 -6.07 32.79 7.73
N ALA A 20 -5.89 31.54 8.16
CA ALA A 20 -4.58 30.90 8.29
C ALA A 20 -3.96 30.48 6.94
N GLY A 21 -4.70 30.63 5.84
CA GLY A 21 -4.20 30.40 4.48
C GLY A 21 -4.60 29.06 3.87
N CYS A 22 -5.33 28.20 4.60
CA CYS A 22 -5.88 26.96 4.04
C CYS A 22 -6.85 27.30 2.91
N ASN A 23 -6.67 26.65 1.76
CA ASN A 23 -7.38 26.97 0.53
C ASN A 23 -8.25 25.83 -0.01
N LEU A 24 -8.03 24.60 0.45
CA LEU A 24 -8.80 23.42 0.07
C LEU A 24 -9.11 22.59 1.32
N GLU A 25 -10.35 22.16 1.45
CA GLU A 25 -10.75 21.22 2.48
C GLU A 25 -10.89 19.82 1.88
N LEU A 26 -10.18 18.86 2.47
CA LEU A 26 -10.43 17.44 2.25
C LEU A 26 -11.31 16.93 3.39
N SER A 27 -12.61 16.80 3.12
CA SER A 27 -13.56 16.22 4.08
C SER A 27 -13.96 14.84 3.62
N TYR A 28 -13.87 13.86 4.52
CA TYR A 28 -14.33 12.51 4.26
C TYR A 28 -15.55 12.17 5.12
N GLY A 29 -16.62 11.68 4.50
CA GLY A 29 -17.79 11.14 5.21
C GLY A 29 -18.67 12.17 5.95
N MET A 30 -18.47 13.47 5.73
CA MET A 30 -19.26 14.53 6.36
C MET A 30 -20.41 14.98 5.43
N ARG A 31 -21.62 15.13 5.97
CA ARG A 31 -22.76 15.71 5.23
C ARG A 31 -22.62 17.22 5.05
N ASN A 32 -22.07 17.90 6.05
CA ASN A 32 -21.82 19.33 6.07
C ASN A 32 -20.33 19.57 6.37
N ASN A 33 -19.57 19.86 5.32
CA ASN A 33 -18.13 20.13 5.42
C ASN A 33 -17.87 21.50 6.07
N VAL A 34 -16.66 21.72 6.58
CA VAL A 34 -16.29 22.96 7.28
C VAL A 34 -16.42 24.16 6.35
N PHE A 35 -15.87 24.09 5.14
CA PHE A 35 -15.81 25.18 4.18
C PHE A 35 -17.18 25.52 3.56
N MET A 36 -18.21 24.70 3.77
CA MET A 36 -19.61 25.06 3.43
C MET A 36 -20.11 26.26 4.26
N HIS A 37 -19.42 26.64 5.34
CA HIS A 37 -19.73 27.82 6.16
C HIS A 37 -19.05 29.11 5.69
N ILE A 38 -18.20 29.06 4.64
CA ILE A 38 -17.56 30.25 4.08
C ILE A 38 -18.56 31.34 3.65
N PRO A 39 -19.71 31.03 2.99
CA PRO A 39 -20.71 32.05 2.65
C PRO A 39 -21.24 32.81 3.87
N GLN A 40 -21.48 32.11 4.98
CA GLN A 40 -21.89 32.73 6.24
C GLN A 40 -20.77 33.61 6.81
N ALA A 41 -19.53 33.13 6.80
CA ALA A 41 -18.37 33.90 7.26
C ALA A 41 -18.14 35.19 6.44
N LEU A 42 -18.39 35.16 5.12
CA LEU A 42 -18.39 36.36 4.27
C LEU A 42 -19.52 37.32 4.65
N ALA A 43 -20.74 36.81 4.82
CA ALA A 43 -21.92 37.62 5.18
C ALA A 43 -21.75 38.30 6.55
N MET A 44 -21.03 37.67 7.48
CA MET A 44 -20.68 38.21 8.79
C MET A 44 -19.41 39.08 8.78
N GLY A 45 -18.70 39.19 7.65
CA GLY A 45 -17.46 39.97 7.52
C GLY A 45 -16.23 39.36 8.21
N ASN A 46 -16.29 38.09 8.64
CA ASN A 46 -15.16 37.40 9.27
C ASN A 46 -14.08 36.94 8.27
N ILE A 47 -14.47 36.78 7.01
CA ILE A 47 -13.59 36.58 5.86
C ILE A 47 -13.93 37.68 4.85
N THR A 48 -12.91 38.30 4.24
CA THR A 48 -13.14 39.26 3.16
C THR A 48 -13.24 38.52 1.81
N LEU A 49 -13.95 39.12 0.85
CA LEU A 49 -13.99 38.59 -0.52
C LEU A 49 -12.59 38.52 -1.15
N GLU A 50 -11.70 39.45 -0.79
CA GLU A 50 -10.29 39.45 -1.22
C GLU A 50 -9.54 38.23 -0.67
N THR A 51 -9.61 37.97 0.65
CA THR A 51 -8.99 36.79 1.27
C THR A 51 -9.49 35.50 0.62
N LEU A 52 -10.80 35.41 0.35
CA LEU A 52 -11.37 34.26 -0.34
C LEU A 52 -10.81 34.11 -1.75
N ARG A 53 -10.74 35.20 -2.53
CA ARG A 53 -10.15 35.18 -3.87
C ARG A 53 -8.69 34.74 -3.83
N ASP A 54 -7.93 35.18 -2.83
CA ASP A 54 -6.55 34.78 -2.65
C ASP A 54 -6.39 33.30 -2.29
N ARG A 55 -7.34 32.70 -1.57
CA ARG A 55 -7.37 31.25 -1.34
C ARG A 55 -7.70 30.48 -2.62
N VAL A 56 -8.68 30.95 -3.39
CA VAL A 56 -9.17 30.25 -4.59
C VAL A 56 -8.18 30.35 -5.77
N ARG A 57 -7.49 31.48 -5.91
CA ARG A 57 -6.62 31.76 -7.07
C ARG A 57 -5.55 30.69 -7.31
N PRO A 58 -4.78 30.20 -6.31
CA PRO A 58 -3.83 29.11 -6.49
C PRO A 58 -4.45 27.81 -7.02
N LEU A 59 -5.68 27.48 -6.61
CA LEU A 59 -6.36 26.27 -7.07
C LEU A 59 -6.65 26.36 -8.58
N PHE A 60 -7.17 27.51 -9.03
CA PHE A 60 -7.42 27.74 -10.45
C PHE A 60 -6.13 27.88 -11.26
N TYR A 61 -5.07 28.47 -10.71
CA TYR A 61 -3.77 28.51 -11.36
C TYR A 61 -3.22 27.11 -11.63
N THR A 62 -3.35 26.18 -10.68
CA THR A 62 -2.98 24.79 -10.91
C THR A 62 -3.82 24.17 -12.03
N ARG A 63 -5.15 24.35 -12.01
CA ARG A 63 -6.06 23.82 -13.04
C ARG A 63 -5.78 24.39 -14.44
N LEU A 64 -5.49 25.69 -14.53
CA LEU A 64 -5.06 26.35 -15.77
C LEU A 64 -3.71 25.81 -16.25
N ARG A 65 -2.73 25.64 -15.38
CA ARG A 65 -1.42 25.07 -15.74
C ARG A 65 -1.48 23.61 -16.19
N LEU A 66 -2.48 22.87 -15.71
CA LEU A 66 -2.76 21.50 -16.16
C LEU A 66 -3.57 21.46 -17.47
N GLY A 67 -3.90 22.62 -18.04
CA GLY A 67 -4.64 22.74 -19.29
C GLY A 67 -6.10 22.31 -19.17
N GLU A 68 -6.70 22.34 -17.98
CA GLU A 68 -8.07 21.87 -17.76
C GLU A 68 -9.12 22.70 -18.54
N PHE A 69 -8.80 23.96 -18.84
CA PHE A 69 -9.67 24.88 -19.58
C PHE A 69 -9.22 25.09 -21.03
N ASP A 70 -8.14 24.43 -21.47
CA ASP A 70 -7.64 24.55 -22.83
C ASP A 70 -8.44 23.64 -23.78
N PRO A 71 -8.53 23.99 -25.09
CA PRO A 71 -9.03 23.07 -26.11
C PRO A 71 -8.35 21.69 -26.01
N PRO A 72 -9.07 20.57 -26.23
CA PRO A 72 -8.50 19.27 -25.98
C PRO A 72 -7.20 18.95 -26.72
N ASP A 73 -7.04 19.49 -27.93
CA ASP A 73 -5.86 19.38 -28.80
C ASP A 73 -4.64 20.14 -28.29
N MET A 74 -4.82 21.12 -27.39
CA MET A 74 -3.74 21.89 -26.77
C MET A 74 -3.21 21.24 -25.48
N ASN A 75 -3.98 20.34 -24.86
CA ASN A 75 -3.58 19.69 -23.63
C ASN A 75 -2.89 18.34 -23.92
N PRO A 76 -1.58 18.19 -23.66
CA PRO A 76 -0.84 16.96 -23.98
C PRO A 76 -1.33 15.73 -23.21
N TYR A 77 -2.02 15.92 -22.09
CA TYR A 77 -2.55 14.82 -21.28
C TYR A 77 -3.81 14.19 -21.89
N ASN A 78 -4.50 14.88 -22.80
CA ASN A 78 -5.69 14.33 -23.48
C ASN A 78 -5.35 13.25 -24.52
N ALA A 79 -4.09 13.15 -24.93
CA ALA A 79 -3.63 12.08 -25.81
C ALA A 79 -3.39 10.76 -25.06
N LEU A 80 -3.43 10.76 -23.72
CA LEU A 80 -3.26 9.55 -22.91
C LEU A 80 -4.54 8.73 -22.91
N ASP A 81 -4.41 7.43 -23.19
CA ASP A 81 -5.52 6.49 -23.15
C ASP A 81 -5.22 5.30 -22.21
N LEU A 82 -6.17 4.38 -22.13
CA LEU A 82 -6.06 3.19 -21.27
C LEU A 82 -4.92 2.24 -21.69
N SER A 83 -4.37 2.34 -22.90
CA SER A 83 -3.22 1.51 -23.32
C SER A 83 -1.96 1.81 -22.52
N ALA A 84 -1.85 3.02 -21.94
CA ALA A 84 -0.77 3.38 -21.05
C ALA A 84 -0.89 2.71 -19.67
N VAL A 85 -2.11 2.41 -19.22
CA VAL A 85 -2.36 1.81 -17.90
C VAL A 85 -1.87 0.36 -17.90
N GLN A 86 -0.95 0.02 -16.98
CA GLN A 86 -0.34 -1.31 -16.88
C GLN A 86 0.31 -1.83 -18.19
N SER A 87 0.78 -0.90 -19.03
CA SER A 87 1.55 -1.21 -20.24
C SER A 87 2.78 -2.09 -19.94
N PRO A 88 3.31 -2.85 -20.91
CA PRO A 88 4.54 -3.63 -20.70
C PRO A 88 5.69 -2.80 -20.13
N THR A 89 5.85 -1.55 -20.60
CA THR A 89 6.86 -0.62 -20.10
C THR A 89 6.67 -0.29 -18.63
N HIS A 90 5.45 0.06 -18.20
CA HIS A 90 5.18 0.37 -16.79
C HIS A 90 5.31 -0.87 -15.88
N ARG A 91 4.92 -2.05 -16.37
CA ARG A 91 5.11 -3.32 -15.63
C ARG A 91 6.58 -3.68 -15.48
N ASN A 92 7.39 -3.48 -16.52
CA ASN A 92 8.83 -3.70 -16.44
C ASN A 92 9.52 -2.71 -15.49
N LEU A 93 9.11 -1.43 -15.50
CA LEU A 93 9.63 -0.45 -14.55
C LEU A 93 9.27 -0.81 -13.10
N SER A 94 8.04 -1.26 -12.86
CA SER A 94 7.62 -1.77 -11.54
C SER A 94 8.44 -2.97 -11.10
N LEU A 95 8.70 -3.93 -12.00
CA LEU A 95 9.57 -5.07 -11.72
C LEU A 95 11.00 -4.64 -11.40
N GLU A 96 11.58 -3.72 -12.19
CA GLU A 96 12.92 -3.20 -11.95
C GLU A 96 13.03 -2.51 -10.60
N ALA A 97 12.06 -1.66 -10.25
CA ALA A 97 12.00 -1.00 -8.95
C ALA A 97 11.89 -2.03 -7.83
N ALA A 98 11.05 -3.05 -7.97
CA ALA A 98 10.91 -4.12 -6.98
C ALA A 98 12.23 -4.89 -6.78
N VAL A 99 12.87 -5.35 -7.86
CA VAL A 99 14.15 -6.07 -7.80
C VAL A 99 15.24 -5.25 -7.12
N LYS A 100 15.31 -3.95 -7.39
CA LYS A 100 16.30 -3.04 -6.79
C LYS A 100 15.97 -2.64 -5.34
N SER A 101 14.76 -2.91 -4.86
CA SER A 101 14.31 -2.54 -3.51
C SER A 101 14.50 -3.66 -2.48
N PHE A 102 14.81 -4.89 -2.91
CA PHE A 102 15.12 -5.97 -1.97
C PHE A 102 16.48 -5.77 -1.30
N VAL A 103 16.53 -6.03 0.00
CA VAL A 103 17.76 -5.97 0.81
C VAL A 103 18.09 -7.37 1.33
N LEU A 104 19.22 -7.93 0.89
CA LEU A 104 19.75 -9.19 1.41
C LEU A 104 20.50 -8.91 2.72
N LEU A 105 19.88 -9.24 3.86
CA LEU A 105 20.46 -8.98 5.18
C LEU A 105 21.46 -10.05 5.63
N LYS A 106 21.25 -11.30 5.22
CA LYS A 106 22.05 -12.46 5.64
C LYS A 106 22.13 -13.47 4.51
N ASN A 107 23.33 -13.93 4.21
CA ASN A 107 23.57 -15.09 3.34
C ASN A 107 24.61 -15.97 4.03
N GLU A 108 24.22 -17.18 4.41
CA GLU A 108 25.11 -18.13 5.08
C GLU A 108 25.40 -19.31 4.16
N ARG A 109 26.65 -19.78 4.18
CA ARG A 109 27.10 -20.96 3.41
C ARG A 109 26.78 -20.87 1.92
N ASP A 110 26.79 -19.65 1.36
CA ASP A 110 26.45 -19.38 -0.03
C ASP A 110 25.12 -20.02 -0.48
N THR A 111 24.14 -20.07 0.44
CA THR A 111 22.82 -20.66 0.17
C THR A 111 22.11 -19.95 -0.98
N LEU A 112 22.27 -18.62 -1.07
CA LEU A 112 21.78 -17.82 -2.19
C LEU A 112 22.94 -17.38 -3.10
N PRO A 113 22.72 -17.31 -4.43
CA PRO A 113 21.47 -17.61 -5.13
C PRO A 113 21.21 -19.11 -5.32
N LEU A 114 19.94 -19.53 -5.29
CA LEU A 114 19.54 -20.88 -5.69
C LEU A 114 19.85 -21.07 -7.17
N GLN A 115 20.64 -22.09 -7.49
CA GLN A 115 21.04 -22.36 -8.86
C GLN A 115 19.95 -23.13 -9.60
N ALA A 116 19.43 -22.57 -10.69
CA ALA A 116 18.31 -23.16 -11.43
C ALA A 116 18.60 -24.58 -11.95
N HIS A 117 19.86 -24.91 -12.21
CA HIS A 117 20.27 -26.24 -12.66
C HIS A 117 20.23 -27.31 -11.56
N ASP A 118 20.24 -26.92 -10.29
CA ASP A 118 20.20 -27.83 -9.14
C ASP A 118 18.77 -28.09 -8.63
N LEU A 119 17.80 -27.30 -9.10
CA LEU A 119 16.40 -27.38 -8.68
C LEU A 119 15.57 -28.55 -9.27
N PRO A 120 15.87 -29.13 -10.45
CA PRO A 120 15.12 -30.27 -10.97
C PRO A 120 15.01 -31.41 -9.96
N GLY A 121 13.78 -31.80 -9.63
CA GLY A 121 13.48 -32.85 -8.65
C GLY A 121 13.57 -32.43 -7.18
N LYS A 122 13.99 -31.19 -6.88
CA LYS A 122 13.99 -30.63 -5.53
C LYS A 122 12.60 -30.24 -5.07
N ARG A 123 12.36 -30.35 -3.76
CA ARG A 123 11.12 -29.93 -3.11
C ARG A 123 11.33 -28.57 -2.46
N LEU A 124 10.58 -27.57 -2.93
CA LEU A 124 10.62 -26.20 -2.45
C LEU A 124 9.33 -25.91 -1.67
N ALA A 125 9.43 -25.80 -0.34
CA ALA A 125 8.29 -25.42 0.48
C ALA A 125 8.21 -23.89 0.59
N VAL A 126 7.05 -23.31 0.31
CA VAL A 126 6.80 -21.87 0.48
C VAL A 126 5.74 -21.70 1.55
N VAL A 127 6.12 -21.10 2.69
CA VAL A 127 5.23 -21.03 3.85
C VAL A 127 5.05 -19.62 4.39
N GLY A 128 3.96 -19.38 5.11
CA GLY A 128 3.68 -18.13 5.81
C GLY A 128 2.59 -17.28 5.17
N PRO A 129 2.02 -16.32 5.93
CA PRO A 129 0.86 -15.54 5.49
C PRO A 129 1.13 -14.61 4.29
N PHE A 130 2.39 -14.32 3.97
CA PHE A 130 2.77 -13.51 2.79
C PHE A 130 3.09 -14.35 1.56
N ALA A 131 3.12 -15.67 1.68
CA ALA A 131 3.57 -16.53 0.59
C ALA A 131 2.62 -16.50 -0.61
N ASP A 132 1.31 -16.32 -0.41
CA ASP A 132 0.34 -16.30 -1.50
C ASP A 132 -0.89 -15.40 -1.27
N ASP A 133 -0.70 -14.25 -0.62
CA ASP A 133 -1.78 -13.27 -0.46
C ASP A 133 -1.47 -11.99 -1.27
N PRO A 134 -2.16 -11.75 -2.39
CA PRO A 134 -2.02 -10.52 -3.19
C PRO A 134 -2.23 -9.22 -2.40
N ARG A 135 -3.09 -9.25 -1.37
CA ARG A 135 -3.50 -8.03 -0.65
C ARG A 135 -2.37 -7.44 0.18
N VAL A 136 -1.41 -8.26 0.59
CA VAL A 136 -0.32 -7.84 1.47
C VAL A 136 0.93 -7.43 0.70
N LEU A 137 0.93 -7.56 -0.64
CA LEU A 137 2.06 -7.18 -1.50
C LEU A 137 2.18 -5.67 -1.75
N PHE A 138 1.05 -4.95 -1.70
CA PHE A 138 0.98 -3.57 -2.18
C PHE A 138 0.97 -2.52 -1.07
N GLY A 139 0.87 -2.94 0.19
CA GLY A 139 0.82 -2.03 1.34
C GLY A 139 -0.46 -1.20 1.39
N ASP A 140 -0.36 -0.01 1.97
CA ASP A 140 -1.44 0.98 2.06
C ASP A 140 -1.44 1.93 0.85
N TYR A 141 -2.53 2.67 0.63
CA TYR A 141 -2.72 3.56 -0.53
C TYR A 141 -2.40 2.86 -1.88
N ALA A 142 -2.69 1.57 -1.93
CA ALA A 142 -2.31 0.67 -3.00
C ALA A 142 -3.16 0.82 -4.28
N PRO A 143 -2.59 0.53 -5.47
CA PRO A 143 -3.37 0.43 -6.70
C PRO A 143 -4.26 -0.82 -6.70
N VAL A 144 -5.21 -0.86 -7.65
CA VAL A 144 -5.96 -2.08 -7.99
C VAL A 144 -5.43 -2.62 -9.33
N PRO A 145 -4.35 -3.43 -9.33
CA PRO A 145 -3.79 -3.98 -10.56
C PRO A 145 -4.69 -5.08 -11.14
N GLU A 146 -4.53 -5.34 -12.43
CA GLU A 146 -5.19 -6.48 -13.05
C GLU A 146 -4.65 -7.80 -12.45
N PRO A 147 -5.51 -8.72 -11.98
CA PRO A 147 -5.08 -9.92 -11.26
C PRO A 147 -4.03 -10.76 -11.99
N ARG A 148 -4.10 -10.82 -13.33
CA ARG A 148 -3.12 -11.56 -14.15
C ARG A 148 -1.69 -11.07 -14.01
N TYR A 149 -1.48 -9.82 -13.61
CA TYR A 149 -0.16 -9.20 -13.44
C TYR A 149 0.36 -9.23 -11.99
N ILE A 150 -0.39 -9.82 -11.07
CA ILE A 150 0.03 -9.94 -9.67
C ILE A 150 0.84 -11.21 -9.46
N TYR A 151 2.09 -11.08 -9.00
CA TYR A 151 2.97 -12.21 -8.69
C TYR A 151 3.24 -12.26 -7.18
N THR A 152 2.63 -13.23 -6.50
CA THR A 152 2.97 -13.59 -5.12
C THR A 152 4.30 -14.35 -5.08
N PRO A 153 4.97 -14.44 -3.92
CA PRO A 153 6.15 -15.30 -3.75
C PRO A 153 5.90 -16.73 -4.24
N ARG A 154 4.78 -17.35 -3.87
CA ARG A 154 4.40 -18.69 -4.35
C ARG A 154 4.30 -18.72 -5.87
N ARG A 155 3.56 -17.79 -6.48
CA ARG A 155 3.40 -17.75 -7.94
C ARG A 155 4.74 -17.58 -8.67
N GLY A 156 5.63 -16.73 -8.17
CA GLY A 156 6.96 -16.54 -8.76
C GLY A 156 7.84 -17.78 -8.62
N LEU A 157 7.85 -18.40 -7.44
CA LEU A 157 8.65 -19.60 -7.17
C LEU A 157 8.13 -20.84 -7.91
N GLN A 158 6.82 -20.90 -8.22
CA GLN A 158 6.23 -21.93 -9.09
C GLN A 158 6.74 -21.92 -10.53
N MET A 159 7.40 -20.85 -10.96
CA MET A 159 8.02 -20.77 -12.28
C MET A 159 9.39 -21.47 -12.34
N LEU A 160 9.96 -21.84 -11.18
CA LEU A 160 11.22 -22.57 -11.10
C LEU A 160 10.98 -24.06 -11.41
N PRO A 161 12.00 -24.78 -11.92
CA PRO A 161 11.90 -26.22 -12.20
C PRO A 161 12.01 -27.05 -10.90
N ALA A 162 11.20 -26.75 -9.88
CA ALA A 162 11.15 -27.43 -8.59
C ALA A 162 9.72 -27.89 -8.27
N ASN A 163 9.58 -28.89 -7.40
CA ASN A 163 8.28 -29.29 -6.87
C ASN A 163 7.90 -28.37 -5.70
N VAL A 164 6.99 -27.43 -5.95
CA VAL A 164 6.61 -26.40 -4.98
C VAL A 164 5.44 -26.85 -4.10
N SER A 165 5.67 -26.99 -2.79
CA SER A 165 4.61 -27.12 -1.78
C SER A 165 4.30 -25.77 -1.15
N PHE A 166 3.10 -25.63 -0.60
CA PHE A 166 2.65 -24.39 0.03
C PHE A 166 1.81 -24.65 1.27
N ALA A 167 2.02 -23.82 2.29
CA ALA A 167 1.15 -23.69 3.44
C ALA A 167 1.12 -22.24 3.90
N ALA A 168 -0.05 -21.65 4.07
CA ALA A 168 -0.11 -20.30 4.65
C ALA A 168 0.28 -20.36 6.14
N GLY A 169 -0.16 -21.42 6.84
CA GLY A 169 -0.04 -21.59 8.29
C GLY A 169 -0.91 -20.62 9.10
N CYS A 170 -1.00 -19.37 8.64
CA CYS A 170 -1.85 -18.30 9.14
C CYS A 170 -2.66 -17.68 8.00
N ARG A 171 -3.95 -17.39 8.23
CA ARG A 171 -4.84 -16.82 7.19
C ARG A 171 -4.55 -15.35 6.83
N GLN A 172 -3.84 -14.63 7.70
CA GLN A 172 -3.57 -13.19 7.56
C GLN A 172 -2.28 -12.83 8.33
N PRO A 173 -1.61 -11.71 7.99
CA PRO A 173 -0.39 -11.27 8.67
C PRO A 173 -0.51 -11.18 10.19
N ARG A 174 -1.63 -10.72 10.74
CA ARG A 174 -1.86 -10.73 12.20
C ARG A 174 -1.66 -12.09 12.87
N CYS A 175 -1.81 -13.19 12.12
CA CYS A 175 -1.48 -14.56 12.52
C CYS A 175 -2.01 -14.93 13.91
N GLN A 176 -3.29 -14.62 14.17
CA GLN A 176 -3.97 -14.93 15.44
C GLN A 176 -4.40 -16.39 15.55
N GLN A 177 -4.58 -17.05 14.41
CA GLN A 177 -4.90 -18.47 14.31
C GLN A 177 -3.82 -19.11 13.45
N TYR A 178 -3.14 -20.11 14.02
CA TYR A 178 -1.99 -20.78 13.43
C TYR A 178 -2.22 -22.29 13.37
N SER A 179 -1.93 -22.89 12.21
CA SER A 179 -1.94 -24.33 11.99
C SER A 179 -0.51 -24.86 11.88
N ARG A 180 0.02 -25.37 13.00
CA ARG A 180 1.33 -26.02 13.06
C ARG A 180 1.44 -27.20 12.09
N ALA A 181 0.44 -28.08 12.10
CA ALA A 181 0.42 -29.27 11.26
C ALA A 181 0.51 -28.95 9.76
N GLU A 182 -0.18 -27.89 9.31
CA GLU A 182 -0.14 -27.45 7.91
C GLU A 182 1.28 -27.05 7.48
N VAL A 183 2.00 -26.33 8.35
CA VAL A 183 3.37 -25.89 8.09
C VAL A 183 4.34 -27.06 8.13
N GLU A 184 4.27 -27.89 9.17
CA GLU A 184 5.12 -29.08 9.32
C GLU A 184 4.95 -30.04 8.13
N ASP A 185 3.72 -30.24 7.64
CA ASP A 185 3.46 -31.09 6.48
C ASP A 185 3.98 -30.49 5.17
N ALA A 186 3.91 -29.17 4.98
CA ALA A 186 4.41 -28.52 3.79
C ALA A 186 5.95 -28.54 3.69
N VAL A 187 6.65 -28.42 4.83
CA VAL A 187 8.13 -28.45 4.89
C VAL A 187 8.71 -29.86 4.98
N ARG A 188 7.87 -30.88 5.24
CA ARG A 188 8.32 -32.27 5.40
C ARG A 188 9.07 -32.77 4.17
N GLY A 189 10.37 -33.01 4.34
CA GLY A 189 11.24 -33.48 3.27
C GLY A 189 11.49 -32.45 2.17
N ALA A 190 11.29 -31.16 2.46
CA ALA A 190 11.69 -30.07 1.59
C ALA A 190 13.22 -29.97 1.56
N ASP A 191 13.78 -29.75 0.37
CA ASP A 191 15.19 -29.43 0.19
C ASP A 191 15.46 -27.94 0.49
N VAL A 192 14.47 -27.09 0.22
CA VAL A 192 14.54 -25.64 0.43
C VAL A 192 13.22 -25.17 1.02
N VAL A 193 13.28 -24.37 2.08
CA VAL A 193 12.11 -23.73 2.71
C VAL A 193 12.23 -22.22 2.53
N VAL A 194 11.21 -21.61 1.94
CA VAL A 194 11.05 -20.16 1.79
C VAL A 194 9.93 -19.72 2.72
N VAL A 195 10.27 -18.91 3.73
CA VAL A 195 9.34 -18.45 4.76
C VAL A 195 9.00 -16.98 4.50
N CYS A 196 7.74 -16.67 4.20
CA CYS A 196 7.25 -15.34 3.86
C CYS A 196 6.44 -14.76 5.04
N LEU A 197 7.07 -13.85 5.78
CA LEU A 197 6.56 -13.22 6.99
C LEU A 197 6.66 -11.70 6.88
N GLY A 198 5.97 -11.00 7.78
CA GLY A 198 6.03 -9.54 7.81
C GLY A 198 4.83 -8.89 8.47
N THR A 199 4.76 -7.58 8.30
CA THR A 199 3.67 -6.72 8.74
C THR A 199 2.85 -6.27 7.53
N GLY A 200 1.53 -6.20 7.69
CA GLY A 200 0.60 -5.76 6.65
C GLY A 200 -0.34 -4.68 7.18
N ILE A 201 -1.25 -4.19 6.34
CA ILE A 201 -2.21 -3.12 6.70
C ILE A 201 -3.14 -3.49 7.87
N ASP A 202 -3.34 -4.79 8.10
CA ASP A 202 -4.05 -5.31 9.26
C ASP A 202 -3.25 -5.12 10.55
N VAL A 203 -1.93 -4.94 10.50
CA VAL A 203 -1.07 -4.65 11.66
C VAL A 203 -0.78 -3.15 11.78
N GLU A 204 -0.43 -2.47 10.68
CA GLU A 204 0.00 -1.06 10.66
C GLU A 204 -0.66 -0.29 9.50
N THR A 205 -1.34 0.82 9.81
CA THR A 205 -2.03 1.68 8.81
C THR A 205 -2.34 3.04 9.43
N GLU A 206 -2.94 3.95 8.67
CA GLU A 206 -3.40 5.24 9.14
C GLU A 206 -4.26 5.12 10.41
N ALA A 207 -4.00 6.00 11.39
CA ALA A 207 -4.60 5.99 12.72
C ALA A 207 -4.38 4.70 13.53
N LYS A 208 -3.37 3.89 13.15
CA LYS A 208 -3.11 2.60 13.79
C LYS A 208 -1.63 2.24 13.80
N ASP A 209 -0.92 2.87 14.73
CA ASP A 209 0.47 2.54 15.04
C ASP A 209 0.60 1.14 15.68
N ARG A 210 1.73 0.49 15.42
CA ARG A 210 2.08 -0.75 16.12
C ARG A 210 2.46 -0.45 17.58
N ARG A 211 2.22 -1.42 18.46
CA ARG A 211 2.62 -1.34 19.88
C ARG A 211 4.07 -1.72 20.10
N ASP A 212 4.64 -2.50 19.19
CA ASP A 212 6.01 -2.98 19.22
C ASP A 212 6.47 -3.36 17.80
N LEU A 213 7.76 -3.70 17.67
CA LEU A 213 8.37 -4.00 16.38
C LEU A 213 8.44 -5.50 16.05
N SER A 214 7.94 -6.37 16.92
CA SER A 214 8.03 -7.83 16.79
C SER A 214 7.17 -8.34 15.63
N LEU A 215 7.44 -9.58 15.21
CA LEU A 215 6.53 -10.28 14.30
C LEU A 215 5.15 -10.46 14.96
N PRO A 216 4.06 -10.22 14.23
CA PRO A 216 2.71 -10.27 14.79
C PRO A 216 2.24 -11.71 15.04
N GLY A 217 1.51 -11.90 16.14
CA GLY A 217 0.85 -13.17 16.47
C GLY A 217 1.82 -14.35 16.50
N HIS A 218 1.43 -15.46 15.88
CA HIS A 218 2.20 -16.71 15.86
C HIS A 218 3.25 -16.78 14.74
N GLN A 219 3.58 -15.69 14.04
CA GLN A 219 4.54 -15.73 12.94
C GLN A 219 5.94 -16.18 13.37
N LEU A 220 6.37 -15.86 14.60
CA LEU A 220 7.65 -16.36 15.14
C LEU A 220 7.60 -17.87 15.41
N GLU A 221 6.48 -18.39 15.92
CA GLU A 221 6.28 -19.82 16.13
C GLU A 221 6.26 -20.58 14.79
N LEU A 222 5.57 -20.02 13.79
CA LEU A 222 5.59 -20.53 12.41
C LEU A 222 7.02 -20.63 11.86
N LEU A 223 7.83 -19.57 12.03
CA LEU A 223 9.22 -19.59 11.60
C LEU A 223 10.00 -20.72 12.27
N GLN A 224 9.83 -20.91 13.58
CA GLN A 224 10.52 -21.93 14.35
C GLN A 224 10.12 -23.35 13.91
N ASP A 225 8.85 -23.58 13.61
CA ASP A 225 8.36 -24.89 13.16
C ASP A 225 8.76 -25.18 11.70
N ALA A 226 8.86 -24.15 10.86
CA ALA A 226 9.24 -24.30 9.45
C ALA A 226 10.72 -24.68 9.23
N VAL A 227 11.60 -24.42 10.22
CA VAL A 227 13.06 -24.64 10.10
C VAL A 227 13.58 -25.77 11.00
N ARG A 228 12.68 -26.52 11.63
CA ARG A 228 13.01 -27.66 12.51
C ARG A 228 13.40 -28.92 11.75
#